data_AF-A0A553I452-F1
#
_entry.id   AF-A0A553I452-F1
#
_cell.length_a   1.000
_cell.length_b   1.000
_cell.length_c   1.000
_cell.angle_alpha   90.00
_cell.angle_beta   90.00
_cell.angle_gamma   90.00
#
_symmetry.space_group_name_H-M   'P 1'
#
loop_
_entity.id
_entity.type
_entity.pdbx_description
1 polymer ?
#
loop_
_entity_poly.entity_id
_entity_poly.type
_entity_poly.pdbx_seq_one_letter_code
_entity_poly.pdbx_strand_id
1 'polypeptide(L)'
;MDSLPPELLARIASFLCTADLISMRLVNKQYAAVAFRPLFEVLRFSGRRQDQPPPWNFGPSIERELSEGRVGRTRTVEYAKLPEVVDEIVGSSLARYTKTFVFDPAYYRDFFWHDYHMQLQNEMYEPVEETELEEIDGDDSEEHWDAAIERVLEYRRARPLREIDAFSAAQVFWQTRRMEQIESKQAVTVALIKLFRTMNALEEIVIKPWVFDGRLLFPGLESCISYGIDVQRRGSFPTTAHLGTLAGALHAANQRIKRLHVSEFFAEELHDSIATRHIFTGLQEIRLDVLHIEFLLDEGPRHQVLVELFKCVQQTLRKLWFIGGGKWPSLPARGGHSLLKMFSDQPDETPLVFPQLEFVQLSGLILSTPPLLRFLRAQPRLEHLEFGHIYLSTPNCGWPSLVEGLPASIKSWKVCGPLGHEPIEADGPAAYNWMRTWMPKELSPTSGWRAGSHEDRTYFERIG
;
A
#
# COMPACT_ATOMS: atom_id res chain seq x y z
N MET A 1 35.58 9.10 -34.28
CA MET A 1 34.49 8.21 -33.82
C MET A 1 33.37 9.11 -33.36
N ASP A 2 32.25 9.12 -34.09
CA ASP A 2 31.12 9.97 -33.75
C ASP A 2 30.47 9.48 -32.46
N SER A 3 30.39 10.34 -31.45
CA SER A 3 29.78 10.01 -30.16
C SER A 3 28.29 9.77 -30.35
N LEU A 4 27.76 8.65 -29.85
CA LEU A 4 26.33 8.39 -29.81
C LEU A 4 25.58 9.56 -29.16
N PRO A 5 24.35 9.90 -29.62
CA PRO A 5 23.53 10.93 -29.00
C PRO A 5 23.34 10.67 -27.49
N PRO A 6 23.43 11.71 -26.63
CA PRO A 6 23.25 11.56 -25.18
C PRO A 6 21.97 10.86 -24.77
N GLU A 7 20.88 11.07 -25.52
CA GLU A 7 19.57 10.44 -25.29
C GLU A 7 19.62 8.93 -25.55
N LEU A 8 20.33 8.52 -26.59
CA LEU A 8 20.50 7.09 -26.93
C LEU A 8 21.40 6.40 -25.90
N LEU A 9 22.47 7.07 -25.44
CA LEU A 9 23.34 6.56 -24.37
C LEU A 9 22.58 6.39 -23.05
N ALA A 10 21.73 7.36 -22.66
CA ALA A 10 20.89 7.25 -21.47
C ALA A 10 19.89 6.09 -21.56
N ARG A 11 19.33 5.86 -22.75
CA ARG A 11 18.42 4.73 -22.99
C ARG A 11 19.15 3.38 -22.96
N ILE A 12 20.35 3.29 -23.50
CA ILE A 12 21.18 2.06 -23.39
C ILE A 12 21.51 1.80 -21.93
N ALA A 13 21.92 2.83 -21.19
CA ALA A 13 22.28 2.72 -19.78
C ALA A 13 21.12 2.23 -18.90
N SER A 14 19.87 2.59 -19.20
CA SER A 14 18.72 2.08 -18.44
C SER A 14 18.48 0.57 -18.58
N PHE A 15 19.10 -0.10 -19.55
CA PHE A 15 19.04 -1.56 -19.69
C PHE A 15 20.27 -2.28 -19.11
N LEU A 16 21.28 -1.55 -18.65
CA LEU A 16 22.49 -2.13 -18.07
C LEU A 16 22.26 -2.55 -16.63
N CYS A 17 22.93 -3.63 -16.21
CA CYS A 17 22.90 -4.04 -14.82
C CYS A 17 23.70 -3.07 -13.92
N THR A 18 23.50 -3.13 -12.61
CA THR A 18 24.19 -2.27 -11.65
C THR A 18 25.71 -2.33 -11.75
N ALA A 19 26.28 -3.53 -11.96
CA ALA A 19 27.73 -3.71 -12.06
C ALA A 19 28.29 -2.99 -13.29
N ASP A 20 27.58 -3.09 -14.43
CA ASP A 20 27.94 -2.41 -15.67
C ASP A 20 27.82 -0.89 -15.52
N LEU A 21 26.77 -0.41 -14.86
CA LEU A 21 26.58 1.01 -14.59
C LEU A 21 27.64 1.58 -13.66
N ILE A 22 28.03 0.86 -12.61
CA ILE A 22 29.14 1.25 -11.72
C ILE A 22 30.45 1.32 -12.52
N SER A 23 30.71 0.32 -13.35
CA SER A 23 31.90 0.27 -14.21
C SER A 23 31.91 1.43 -15.19
N MET A 24 30.79 1.68 -15.87
CA MET A 24 30.57 2.80 -16.80
C MET A 24 30.81 4.15 -16.12
N ARG A 25 30.40 4.30 -14.86
CA ARG A 25 30.63 5.52 -14.09
C ARG A 25 32.11 5.83 -13.85
N LEU A 26 32.97 4.81 -13.81
CA LEU A 26 34.39 4.96 -13.56
C LEU A 26 35.21 5.23 -14.84
N VAL A 27 34.60 5.06 -16.03
CA VAL A 27 35.31 5.18 -17.31
C VAL A 27 35.72 6.63 -17.61
N ASN A 28 34.76 7.56 -17.66
CA ASN A 28 35.01 8.99 -17.88
C ASN A 28 33.81 9.85 -17.46
N LYS A 29 33.95 11.18 -17.51
CA LYS A 29 32.91 12.13 -17.10
C LYS A 29 31.59 11.99 -17.88
N GLN A 30 31.64 11.68 -19.17
CA GLN A 30 30.45 11.56 -20.01
C GLN A 30 29.66 10.30 -19.65
N TYR A 31 30.33 9.16 -19.56
CA TYR A 31 29.73 7.90 -19.13
C TYR A 31 29.26 7.94 -17.68
N ALA A 32 29.99 8.63 -16.80
CA ALA A 32 29.54 8.92 -15.45
C ALA A 32 28.21 9.65 -15.43
N ALA A 33 28.09 10.76 -16.17
CA ALA A 33 26.84 11.53 -16.25
C ALA A 33 25.65 10.69 -16.74
N VAL A 34 25.89 9.77 -17.66
CA VAL A 34 24.87 8.84 -18.17
C VAL A 34 24.52 7.76 -17.14
N ALA A 35 25.52 7.16 -16.47
CA ALA A 35 25.32 6.11 -15.46
C ALA A 35 24.65 6.63 -14.17
N PHE A 36 24.88 7.89 -13.80
CA PHE A 36 24.31 8.50 -12.60
C PHE A 36 22.78 8.55 -12.61
N ARG A 37 22.12 8.58 -13.77
CA ARG A 37 20.66 8.59 -13.82
C ARG A 37 20.05 7.25 -13.37
N PRO A 38 20.31 6.13 -14.05
CA PRO A 38 19.72 4.84 -13.67
C PRO A 38 20.23 4.31 -12.32
N LEU A 39 21.44 4.68 -11.87
CA LEU A 39 21.97 4.25 -10.56
C LEU A 39 21.34 4.95 -9.35
N PHE A 40 20.72 6.11 -9.55
CA PHE A 40 20.24 6.98 -8.47
C PHE A 40 18.82 7.50 -8.73
N GLU A 41 18.10 6.85 -9.65
CA GLU A 41 16.71 7.17 -9.99
C GLU A 41 15.78 6.95 -8.79
N VAL A 42 16.10 5.97 -7.94
CA VAL A 42 15.31 5.65 -6.73
C VAL A 42 16.14 5.92 -5.48
N LEU A 43 15.57 6.70 -4.56
CA LEU A 43 16.09 6.88 -3.21
C LEU A 43 15.07 6.33 -2.20
N ARG A 44 15.52 5.48 -1.29
CA ARG A 44 14.70 4.85 -0.27
C ARG A 44 15.22 5.08 1.14
N PHE A 45 14.33 5.52 2.02
CA PHE A 45 14.54 5.62 3.46
C PHE A 45 13.73 4.53 4.17
N SER A 46 14.40 3.45 4.58
CA SER A 46 13.75 2.28 5.17
C SER A 46 14.06 2.12 6.66
N GLY A 47 13.08 1.71 7.44
CA GLY A 47 13.21 1.45 8.87
C GLY A 47 13.53 -0.01 9.20
N ARG A 48 13.54 -0.91 8.20
CA ARG A 48 13.90 -2.31 8.45
C ARG A 48 15.39 -2.39 8.78
N ARG A 49 15.71 -3.09 9.87
CA ARG A 49 17.04 -3.67 10.05
C ARG A 49 17.23 -4.65 8.90
N GLN A 50 17.99 -4.27 7.88
CA GLN A 50 18.63 -5.26 7.04
C GLN A 50 19.61 -5.96 7.98
N ASP A 51 19.37 -7.23 8.20
CA ASP A 51 20.12 -8.23 8.95
C ASP A 51 21.55 -8.46 8.40
N GLN A 52 22.17 -7.40 7.85
CA GLN A 52 23.56 -7.33 7.45
C GLN A 52 24.18 -6.00 7.89
N PRO A 53 25.44 -6.00 8.34
CA PRO A 53 26.14 -4.77 8.72
C PRO A 53 26.25 -3.85 7.49
N PRO A 54 26.03 -2.53 7.64
CA PRO A 54 26.27 -1.61 6.54
C PRO A 54 27.78 -1.60 6.26
N PRO A 55 28.12 -1.56 4.99
CA PRO A 55 28.51 -0.28 4.48
C PRO A 55 27.35 0.24 3.65
N TRP A 56 27.49 1.46 3.17
CA TRP A 56 26.81 1.87 1.96
C TRP A 56 26.71 0.72 0.95
N ASN A 57 25.57 0.06 0.84
CA ASN A 57 25.38 -0.93 -0.21
C ASN A 57 25.25 -0.17 -1.54
N PHE A 58 26.40 0.09 -2.17
CA PHE A 58 26.53 0.36 -3.60
C PHE A 58 26.28 -0.95 -4.38
N GLY A 59 25.21 -1.69 -4.06
CA GLY A 59 24.94 -3.02 -4.60
C GLY A 59 23.45 -3.23 -4.87
N PRO A 60 23.09 -3.98 -5.93
CA PRO A 60 21.71 -4.21 -6.33
C PRO A 60 21.00 -5.08 -5.29
N SER A 61 20.08 -4.50 -4.54
CA SER A 61 18.94 -5.29 -4.07
C SER A 61 17.96 -5.36 -5.23
N ILE A 62 17.69 -6.56 -5.73
CA ILE A 62 16.56 -6.82 -6.62
C ILE A 62 15.30 -6.49 -5.81
N GLU A 63 14.77 -5.29 -5.98
CA GLU A 63 13.47 -4.95 -5.42
C GLU A 63 12.42 -5.68 -6.24
N ARG A 64 11.94 -6.83 -5.74
CA ARG A 64 10.87 -7.66 -6.36
C ARG A 64 9.57 -6.91 -6.65
N GLU A 65 9.45 -5.65 -6.24
CA GLU A 65 8.25 -4.80 -6.36
C GLU A 65 8.48 -3.53 -7.19
N LEU A 66 9.71 -3.24 -7.63
CA LEU A 66 9.93 -2.28 -8.72
C LEU A 66 9.94 -3.05 -10.04
N SER A 67 9.64 -2.37 -11.15
CA SER A 67 9.79 -2.96 -12.48
C SER A 67 11.20 -3.55 -12.62
N GLU A 68 11.32 -4.77 -13.15
CA GLU A 68 12.61 -5.42 -13.41
C GLU A 68 13.59 -4.45 -14.09
N GLY A 69 14.80 -4.32 -13.55
CA GLY A 69 15.87 -3.50 -14.13
C GLY A 69 16.12 -2.11 -13.52
N ARG A 70 15.43 -1.70 -12.45
CA ARG A 70 15.75 -0.43 -11.76
C ARG A 70 16.72 -0.61 -10.59
N VAL A 71 17.79 0.19 -10.58
CA VAL A 71 18.78 0.21 -9.49
C VAL A 71 18.42 1.34 -8.52
N GLY A 72 18.05 0.97 -7.29
CA GLY A 72 17.72 1.93 -6.23
C GLY A 72 18.76 1.98 -5.12
N ARG A 73 18.81 3.12 -4.42
CA ARG A 73 19.62 3.29 -3.20
C ARG A 73 18.73 3.23 -1.98
N THR A 74 19.04 2.31 -1.07
CA THR A 74 18.32 2.17 0.19
C THR A 74 19.23 2.56 1.35
N ARG A 75 18.71 3.36 2.28
CA ARG A 75 19.35 3.70 3.54
C ARG A 75 18.44 3.27 4.68
N THR A 76 18.98 2.49 5.60
CA THR A 76 18.29 2.25 6.87
C THR A 76 18.33 3.53 7.71
N VAL A 77 17.16 4.05 8.10
CA VAL A 77 17.04 5.32 8.82
C VAL A 77 15.90 5.27 9.83
N GLU A 78 16.20 5.73 11.04
CA GLU A 78 15.19 6.07 12.05
C GLU A 78 14.62 7.45 11.73
N TYR A 79 13.32 7.65 11.90
CA TYR A 79 12.65 8.91 11.56
C TYR A 79 13.34 10.13 12.20
N ALA A 80 13.73 10.02 13.47
CA ALA A 80 14.40 11.11 14.19
C ALA A 80 15.79 11.48 13.62
N LYS A 81 16.44 10.56 12.90
CA LYS A 81 17.78 10.72 12.31
C LYS A 81 17.76 11.13 10.85
N LEU A 82 16.58 11.40 10.27
CA LEU A 82 16.45 11.91 8.91
C LEU A 82 17.32 13.14 8.63
N PRO A 83 17.50 14.12 9.54
CA PRO A 83 18.34 15.29 9.26
C PRO A 83 19.78 14.93 8.90
N GLU A 84 20.40 14.02 9.66
CA GLU A 84 21.79 13.57 9.44
C GLU A 84 21.94 12.90 8.06
N VAL A 85 20.99 12.00 7.75
CA VAL A 85 20.99 11.25 6.48
C VAL A 85 20.75 12.15 5.29
N VAL A 86 19.85 13.14 5.42
CA VAL A 86 19.57 14.11 4.35
C VAL A 86 20.80 14.96 4.04
N ASP A 87 21.50 15.44 5.06
CA ASP A 87 22.69 16.28 4.85
C ASP A 87 23.77 15.55 4.06
N GLU A 88 23.98 14.26 4.35
CA GLU A 88 24.89 13.39 3.62
C GLU A 88 24.48 13.20 2.14
N ILE A 89 23.19 13.00 1.88
CA ILE A 89 22.64 12.78 0.52
C ILE A 89 22.67 14.05 -0.32
N VAL A 90 22.37 15.20 0.29
CA VAL A 90 22.46 16.49 -0.38
C VAL A 90 23.92 16.82 -0.66
N GLY A 91 24.84 16.58 0.29
CA GLY A 91 26.28 16.82 0.11
C GLY A 91 26.90 16.00 -1.02
N SER A 92 26.46 14.75 -1.20
CA SER A 92 26.90 13.88 -2.30
C SER A 92 26.28 14.21 -3.67
N SER A 93 25.40 15.21 -3.73
CA SER A 93 24.70 15.64 -4.95
C SER A 93 23.92 14.52 -5.66
N LEU A 94 23.49 13.50 -4.92
CA LEU A 94 22.75 12.35 -5.46
C LEU A 94 21.27 12.65 -5.65
N ALA A 95 20.69 13.44 -4.74
CA ALA A 95 19.26 13.78 -4.72
C ALA A 95 18.75 14.37 -6.05
N ARG A 96 19.58 15.10 -6.80
CA ARG A 96 19.17 15.73 -8.07
C ARG A 96 18.78 14.76 -9.18
N TYR A 97 19.20 13.49 -9.09
CA TYR A 97 18.88 12.46 -10.07
C TYR A 97 17.69 11.58 -9.64
N THR A 98 17.20 11.77 -8.41
CA THR A 98 16.10 10.97 -7.87
C THR A 98 14.78 11.35 -8.55
N LYS A 99 14.13 10.34 -9.12
CA LYS A 99 12.81 10.41 -9.74
C LYS A 99 11.73 9.78 -8.85
N THR A 100 12.09 8.74 -8.11
CA THR A 100 11.20 8.03 -7.19
C THR A 100 11.77 8.08 -5.78
N PHE A 101 10.97 8.56 -4.83
CA PHE A 101 11.32 8.58 -3.42
C PHE A 101 10.46 7.59 -2.64
N VAL A 102 11.08 6.59 -2.04
CA VAL A 102 10.42 5.57 -1.21
C VAL A 102 10.65 5.90 0.26
N PHE A 103 9.57 5.96 1.03
CA PHE A 103 9.59 6.44 2.41
C PHE A 103 8.91 5.45 3.34
N ASP A 104 9.72 4.77 4.14
CA ASP A 104 9.33 3.80 5.16
C ASP A 104 10.28 3.84 6.38
N PRO A 105 10.69 5.01 6.91
CA PRO A 105 11.67 5.10 8.00
C PRO A 105 11.14 4.41 9.27
N ALA A 106 12.03 4.01 10.17
CA ALA A 106 11.60 3.40 11.43
C ALA A 106 10.85 4.46 12.25
N TYR A 107 9.60 4.14 12.60
CA TYR A 107 8.67 5.10 13.19
C TYR A 107 8.01 4.53 14.45
N TYR A 108 8.38 5.06 15.60
CA TYR A 108 7.90 4.61 16.91
C TYR A 108 6.55 5.27 17.24
N ARG A 109 5.46 4.58 16.92
CA ARG A 109 4.08 5.09 17.12
C ARG A 109 3.60 5.04 18.57
N ASP A 110 2.59 5.84 18.86
CA ASP A 110 1.94 5.91 20.16
C ASP A 110 1.17 4.61 20.45
N PHE A 111 1.10 4.25 21.73
CA PHE A 111 0.32 3.11 22.24
C PHE A 111 0.69 1.72 21.69
N PHE A 112 1.78 1.56 20.92
CA PHE A 112 2.21 0.27 20.38
C PHE A 112 2.25 -0.85 21.44
N TRP A 113 2.90 -0.59 22.59
CA TRP A 113 2.99 -1.57 23.67
C TRP A 113 1.67 -1.83 24.40
N HIS A 114 0.76 -0.85 24.40
CA HIS A 114 -0.59 -1.06 24.93
C HIS A 114 -1.35 -2.03 24.02
N ASP A 115 -1.26 -1.85 22.69
CA ASP A 115 -1.89 -2.74 21.72
C ASP A 115 -1.29 -4.15 21.79
N TYR A 116 0.03 -4.27 21.90
CA TYR A 116 0.68 -5.58 22.11
C TYR A 116 0.13 -6.28 23.35
N HIS A 117 -0.06 -5.53 24.45
CA HIS A 117 -0.60 -6.10 25.68
C HIS A 117 -2.07 -6.52 25.54
N MET A 118 -2.87 -5.80 24.75
CA MET A 118 -4.25 -6.23 24.42
C MET A 118 -4.24 -7.48 23.55
N GLN A 119 -3.35 -7.58 22.56
CA GLN A 119 -3.22 -8.79 21.74
C GLN A 119 -2.87 -10.00 22.62
N LEU A 120 -1.88 -9.89 23.50
CA LEU A 120 -1.53 -10.97 24.43
C LEU A 120 -2.73 -11.39 25.29
N GLN A 121 -3.55 -10.42 25.74
CA GLN A 121 -4.77 -10.73 26.49
C GLN A 121 -5.81 -11.45 25.64
N ASN A 122 -5.99 -11.07 24.38
CA ASN A 122 -6.92 -11.75 23.47
C ASN A 122 -6.46 -13.19 23.20
N GLU A 123 -5.18 -13.40 22.91
CA GLU A 123 -4.58 -14.72 22.66
C GLU A 123 -4.82 -15.70 23.83
N MET A 124 -4.86 -15.20 25.08
CA MET A 124 -5.18 -16.03 26.27
C MET A 124 -6.56 -16.69 26.25
N TYR A 125 -7.50 -16.14 25.48
CA TYR A 125 -8.89 -16.60 25.40
C TYR A 125 -9.29 -17.09 24.01
N GLU A 126 -8.39 -16.99 23.02
CA GLU A 126 -8.63 -17.52 21.68
C GLU A 126 -8.72 -19.05 21.71
N PRO A 127 -9.60 -19.67 20.90
CA PRO A 127 -9.59 -21.11 20.70
C PRO A 127 -8.20 -21.61 20.27
N VAL A 128 -7.87 -22.83 20.67
CA VAL A 128 -6.64 -23.50 20.24
C VAL A 128 -6.87 -24.07 18.85
N GLU A 129 -6.03 -23.73 17.89
CA GLU A 129 -6.12 -24.27 16.53
C GLU A 129 -5.47 -25.66 16.47
N GLU A 130 -5.96 -26.54 15.58
CA GLU A 130 -5.43 -27.91 15.41
C GLU A 130 -3.93 -27.90 15.06
N THR A 131 -3.48 -26.88 14.32
CA THR A 131 -2.07 -26.64 13.95
C THR A 131 -1.16 -26.34 15.15
N GLU A 132 -1.71 -25.84 16.26
CA GLU A 132 -0.95 -25.62 17.50
C GLU A 132 -0.83 -26.88 18.35
N LEU A 133 -1.57 -27.92 17.97
CA LEU A 133 -1.60 -29.23 18.63
C LEU A 133 -0.74 -30.25 17.88
N GLU A 134 -0.38 -30.00 16.61
CA GLU A 134 0.42 -30.88 15.74
C GLU A 134 1.86 -31.16 16.24
N GLU A 135 2.37 -30.41 17.22
CA GLU A 135 3.67 -30.69 17.87
C GLU A 135 3.58 -31.74 19.00
N ILE A 136 2.39 -32.30 19.28
CA ILE A 136 2.15 -33.22 20.39
C ILE A 136 1.90 -34.63 19.82
N ASP A 137 2.90 -35.50 19.97
CA ASP A 137 2.95 -36.90 19.51
C ASP A 137 1.61 -37.68 19.59
N GLY A 138 1.05 -38.04 18.44
CA GLY A 138 0.73 -39.42 18.03
C GLY A 138 -0.23 -40.31 18.85
N ASP A 139 -1.06 -39.80 19.75
CA ASP A 139 -2.10 -40.61 20.44
C ASP A 139 -3.47 -39.91 20.41
N ASP A 140 -4.38 -40.43 19.58
CA ASP A 140 -5.71 -39.89 19.24
C ASP A 140 -6.78 -40.10 20.33
N SER A 141 -6.40 -40.11 21.62
CA SER A 141 -7.38 -40.27 22.71
C SER A 141 -7.98 -38.91 23.11
N GLU A 142 -9.29 -38.85 23.38
CA GLU A 142 -9.99 -37.61 23.79
C GLU A 142 -9.35 -36.96 25.05
N GLU A 143 -8.83 -37.78 25.98
CA GLU A 143 -8.12 -37.29 27.17
C GLU A 143 -6.76 -36.63 26.83
N HIS A 144 -6.11 -37.04 25.74
CA HIS A 144 -4.88 -36.40 25.25
C HIS A 144 -5.15 -35.04 24.58
N TRP A 145 -6.28 -34.90 23.89
CA TRP A 145 -6.69 -33.65 23.26
C TRP A 145 -7.02 -32.55 24.27
N ASP A 146 -7.82 -32.86 25.29
CA ASP A 146 -8.16 -31.87 26.34
C ASP A 146 -6.91 -31.42 27.12
N ALA A 147 -6.00 -32.35 27.41
CA ALA A 147 -4.74 -32.04 28.07
C ALA A 147 -3.79 -31.21 27.19
N ALA A 148 -3.78 -31.44 25.87
CA ALA A 148 -3.00 -30.67 24.91
C ALA A 148 -3.54 -29.23 24.79
N ILE A 149 -4.86 -29.06 24.71
CA ILE A 149 -5.53 -27.76 24.69
C ILE A 149 -5.20 -26.97 25.97
N GLU A 150 -5.34 -27.58 27.15
CA GLU A 150 -5.06 -26.88 28.41
C GLU A 150 -3.58 -26.48 28.53
N ARG A 151 -2.62 -27.29 28.02
CA ARG A 151 -1.20 -26.89 27.98
C ARG A 151 -0.96 -25.66 27.11
N VAL A 152 -1.60 -25.57 25.94
CA VAL A 152 -1.50 -24.39 25.06
C VAL A 152 -2.09 -23.17 25.77
N LEU A 153 -3.25 -23.31 26.41
CA LEU A 153 -3.87 -22.22 27.17
C LEU A 153 -3.02 -21.78 28.37
N GLU A 154 -2.46 -22.72 29.14
CA GLU A 154 -1.52 -22.43 30.23
C GLU A 154 -0.26 -21.71 29.73
N TYR A 155 0.29 -22.16 28.60
CA TYR A 155 1.44 -21.53 27.95
C TYR A 155 1.13 -20.07 27.58
N ARG A 156 -0.03 -19.82 26.96
CA ARG A 156 -0.50 -18.47 26.59
C ARG A 156 -0.73 -17.60 27.83
N ARG A 157 -1.36 -18.14 28.88
CA ARG A 157 -1.61 -17.41 30.15
C ARG A 157 -0.32 -17.07 30.91
N ALA A 158 0.70 -17.92 30.85
CA ALA A 158 1.98 -17.68 31.51
C ALA A 158 2.89 -16.69 30.76
N ARG A 159 2.62 -16.49 29.47
CA ARG A 159 3.48 -15.71 28.56
C ARG A 159 3.74 -14.26 29.00
N PRO A 160 2.76 -13.46 29.46
CA PRO A 160 3.04 -12.11 29.94
C PRO A 160 4.09 -12.05 31.06
N LEU A 161 4.13 -13.06 31.93
CA LEU A 161 5.13 -13.17 32.99
C LEU A 161 6.50 -13.59 32.45
N ARG A 162 6.54 -14.50 31.45
CA ARG A 162 7.80 -14.91 30.80
C ARG A 162 8.47 -13.75 30.04
N GLU A 163 7.67 -12.89 29.42
CA GLU A 163 8.16 -11.80 28.59
C GLU A 163 8.40 -10.49 29.36
N ILE A 164 8.08 -10.41 30.66
CA ILE A 164 7.97 -9.13 31.40
C ILE A 164 9.24 -8.28 31.36
N ASP A 165 10.41 -8.91 31.47
CA ASP A 165 11.70 -8.23 31.46
C ASP A 165 12.03 -7.68 30.07
N ALA A 166 11.81 -8.49 29.03
CA ALA A 166 12.00 -8.12 27.64
C ALA A 166 11.02 -7.00 27.23
N PHE A 167 9.76 -7.11 27.64
CA PHE A 167 8.73 -6.11 27.43
C PHE A 167 9.10 -4.79 28.11
N SER A 168 9.54 -4.82 29.37
CA SER A 168 9.94 -3.61 30.10
C SER A 168 11.11 -2.89 29.44
N ALA A 169 12.14 -3.64 29.02
CA ALA A 169 13.27 -3.07 28.27
C ALA A 169 12.82 -2.47 26.93
N ALA A 170 11.92 -3.16 26.22
CA ALA A 170 11.41 -2.72 24.93
C ALA A 170 10.52 -1.47 25.05
N GLN A 171 9.73 -1.37 26.12
CA GLN A 171 8.91 -0.20 26.43
C GLN A 171 9.76 1.05 26.71
N VAL A 172 10.81 0.91 27.53
CA VAL A 172 11.75 2.02 27.81
C VAL A 172 12.43 2.48 26.52
N PHE A 173 12.98 1.56 25.73
CA PHE A 173 13.61 1.89 24.45
C PHE A 173 12.64 2.64 23.53
N TRP A 174 11.42 2.14 23.38
CA TRP A 174 10.41 2.75 22.51
C TRP A 174 10.02 4.14 22.95
N GLN A 175 9.84 4.36 24.26
CA GLN A 175 9.54 5.68 24.82
C GLN A 175 10.69 6.67 24.56
N THR A 176 11.95 6.26 24.77
CA THR A 176 13.11 7.09 24.45
C THR A 176 13.11 7.49 22.97
N ARG A 177 12.95 6.52 22.07
CA ARG A 177 12.92 6.79 20.63
C ARG A 177 11.76 7.67 20.20
N ARG A 178 10.59 7.48 20.80
CA ARG A 178 9.43 8.33 20.56
C ARG A 178 9.69 9.78 20.97
N MET A 179 10.32 10.00 22.12
CA MET A 179 10.70 11.36 22.56
C MET A 179 11.67 12.00 21.57
N GLU A 180 12.67 11.26 21.09
CA GLU A 180 13.60 11.73 20.04
C GLU A 180 12.84 12.14 18.75
N GLN A 181 11.80 11.39 18.33
CA GLN A 181 10.98 11.76 17.17
C GLN A 181 10.19 13.04 17.38
N ILE A 182 9.65 13.25 18.59
CA ILE A 182 8.89 14.46 18.92
C ILE A 182 9.82 15.67 18.88
N GLU A 183 10.98 15.57 19.53
CA GLU A 183 11.99 16.64 19.59
C GLU A 183 12.55 16.98 18.20
N SER A 184 12.75 15.96 17.35
CA SER A 184 13.31 16.14 16.01
C SER A 184 12.29 16.54 14.94
N LYS A 185 10.98 16.58 15.23
CA LYS A 185 9.91 16.79 14.22
C LYS A 185 10.14 18.02 13.32
N GLN A 186 10.56 19.14 13.91
CA GLN A 186 10.86 20.35 13.14
C GLN A 186 12.13 20.18 12.29
N ALA A 187 13.20 19.59 12.86
CA ALA A 187 14.44 19.33 12.14
C ALA A 187 14.22 18.38 10.96
N VAL A 188 13.42 17.33 11.14
CA VAL A 188 13.01 16.40 10.08
C VAL A 188 12.28 17.15 8.97
N THR A 189 11.33 18.02 9.31
CA THR A 189 10.60 18.82 8.32
C THR A 189 11.55 19.70 7.50
N VAL A 190 12.48 20.41 8.17
CA VAL A 190 13.48 21.26 7.51
C VAL A 190 14.39 20.42 6.59
N ALA A 191 14.82 19.24 7.05
CA ALA A 191 15.62 18.33 6.27
C ALA A 191 14.88 17.86 5.01
N LEU A 192 13.62 17.41 5.13
CA LEU A 192 12.83 16.99 3.98
C LEU A 192 12.59 18.12 2.98
N ILE A 193 12.37 19.37 3.44
CA ILE A 193 12.29 20.55 2.56
C ILE A 193 13.60 20.72 1.78
N LYS A 194 14.76 20.65 2.46
CA LYS A 194 16.08 20.74 1.82
C LYS A 194 16.29 19.62 0.81
N LEU A 195 15.88 18.40 1.14
CA LEU A 195 15.95 17.24 0.24
C LEU A 195 15.12 17.49 -1.03
N PHE A 196 13.84 17.84 -0.88
CA PHE A 196 12.95 18.05 -2.03
C PHE A 196 13.34 19.25 -2.90
N ARG A 197 13.90 20.32 -2.31
CA ARG A 197 14.50 21.41 -3.09
C ARG A 197 15.68 20.97 -3.96
N THR A 198 16.34 19.88 -3.59
CA THR A 198 17.47 19.31 -4.35
C THR A 198 17.01 18.28 -5.38
N MET A 199 15.87 17.63 -5.17
CA MET A 199 15.31 16.58 -6.05
C MET A 199 14.56 17.14 -7.26
N ASN A 200 15.28 17.78 -8.18
CA ASN A 200 14.68 18.44 -9.34
C ASN A 200 13.97 17.51 -10.35
N ALA A 201 14.25 16.20 -10.28
CA ALA A 201 13.68 15.20 -11.17
C ALA A 201 12.56 14.37 -10.52
N LEU A 202 12.14 14.71 -9.29
CA LEU A 202 11.16 13.94 -8.54
C LEU A 202 9.82 13.89 -9.29
N GLU A 203 9.33 12.68 -9.54
CA GLU A 203 8.02 12.46 -10.15
C GLU A 203 7.12 11.56 -9.31
N GLU A 204 7.68 10.76 -8.43
CA GLU A 204 6.97 9.70 -7.72
C GLU A 204 7.35 9.63 -6.25
N ILE A 205 6.34 9.47 -5.40
CA ILE A 205 6.51 9.14 -3.98
C ILE A 205 5.78 7.84 -3.68
N VAL A 206 6.48 6.93 -3.00
CA VAL A 206 5.95 5.67 -2.51
C VAL A 206 6.09 5.64 -0.99
N ILE A 207 4.99 5.56 -0.27
CA ILE A 207 4.95 5.43 1.18
C ILE A 207 4.64 3.97 1.50
N LYS A 208 5.62 3.25 2.04
CA LYS A 208 5.45 1.84 2.41
C LYS A 208 5.21 1.69 3.92
N PRO A 209 4.55 0.61 4.36
CA PRO A 209 4.46 0.32 5.78
C PRO A 209 5.83 -0.05 6.32
N TRP A 210 6.14 0.47 7.51
CA TRP A 210 7.27 -0.01 8.29
C TRP A 210 6.78 -1.14 9.19
N VAL A 211 7.46 -2.27 9.13
CA VAL A 211 7.15 -3.44 9.96
C VAL A 211 8.22 -3.56 11.04
N PHE A 212 7.77 -3.66 12.29
CA PHE A 212 8.62 -3.90 13.46
C PHE A 212 8.50 -5.37 13.88
N ASP A 213 9.61 -6.09 13.89
CA ASP A 213 9.72 -7.39 14.56
C ASP A 213 10.51 -7.20 15.87
N GLY A 214 9.78 -7.13 16.97
CA GLY A 214 10.33 -6.92 18.30
C GLY A 214 11.26 -8.05 18.73
N ARG A 215 11.13 -9.26 18.18
CA ARG A 215 11.95 -10.43 18.54
C ARG A 215 13.39 -10.26 18.09
N LEU A 216 13.61 -9.52 16.99
CA LEU A 216 14.96 -9.23 16.48
C LEU A 216 15.74 -8.24 17.36
N LEU A 217 15.03 -7.40 18.11
CA LEU A 217 15.64 -6.41 19.02
C LEU A 217 15.60 -6.87 20.48
N PHE A 218 14.59 -7.66 20.82
CA PHE A 218 14.31 -8.17 22.15
C PHE A 218 13.99 -9.67 22.04
N PRO A 219 15.00 -10.55 22.00
CA PRO A 219 14.83 -11.99 21.80
C PRO A 219 13.97 -12.71 22.84
N GLY A 220 13.65 -12.05 23.96
CA GLY A 220 12.72 -12.55 24.97
C GLY A 220 11.23 -12.32 24.66
N LEU A 221 10.87 -11.80 23.49
CA LEU A 221 9.49 -11.70 23.01
C LEU A 221 9.19 -12.85 22.04
N GLU A 222 8.03 -13.50 22.15
CA GLU A 222 7.69 -14.69 21.35
C GLU A 222 6.88 -14.35 20.07
N SER A 223 5.96 -13.37 20.10
CA SER A 223 5.08 -12.98 18.96
C SER A 223 4.95 -11.46 18.73
N CYS A 224 6.03 -10.68 18.88
CA CYS A 224 5.99 -9.23 18.70
C CYS A 224 6.23 -8.80 17.23
N ILE A 225 5.29 -9.09 16.32
CA ILE A 225 5.33 -8.60 14.93
C ILE A 225 4.26 -7.54 14.74
N SER A 226 4.65 -6.33 14.34
CA SER A 226 3.74 -5.19 14.24
C SER A 226 2.57 -5.44 13.31
N TYR A 227 2.74 -6.16 12.20
CA TYR A 227 1.65 -6.43 11.25
C TYR A 227 0.44 -7.11 11.91
N GLY A 228 0.64 -8.08 12.82
CA GLY A 228 -0.47 -8.73 13.53
C GLY A 228 -1.19 -7.75 14.48
N ILE A 229 -0.41 -6.96 15.20
CA ILE A 229 -0.90 -5.92 16.13
C ILE A 229 -1.62 -4.78 15.37
N ASP A 230 -1.08 -4.39 14.22
CA ASP A 230 -1.51 -3.26 13.41
C ASP A 230 -2.79 -3.62 12.61
N VAL A 231 -2.91 -4.85 12.10
CA VAL A 231 -4.13 -5.35 11.41
C VAL A 231 -5.34 -5.41 12.36
N GLN A 232 -5.11 -5.72 13.64
CA GLN A 232 -6.17 -5.72 14.66
C GLN A 232 -6.69 -4.30 14.96
N ARG A 233 -5.93 -3.26 14.60
CA ARG A 233 -6.22 -1.89 15.00
C ARG A 233 -6.71 -1.05 13.83
N ARG A 234 -8.03 -0.86 13.79
CA ARG A 234 -8.75 0.20 13.04
C ARG A 234 -8.36 1.62 13.50
N GLY A 235 -7.08 2.02 13.54
CA GLY A 235 -6.79 3.31 14.17
C GLY A 235 -5.39 3.87 14.29
N SER A 236 -4.32 3.33 13.68
CA SER A 236 -3.08 4.12 13.51
C SER A 236 -2.09 3.48 12.54
N PHE A 237 -1.96 4.06 11.36
CA PHE A 237 -0.93 3.66 10.39
C PHE A 237 0.08 4.79 10.20
N PRO A 238 1.39 4.56 10.43
CA PRO A 238 2.42 5.57 10.22
C PRO A 238 2.41 6.17 8.81
N THR A 239 1.89 5.44 7.83
CA THR A 239 1.82 5.83 6.41
C THR A 239 0.97 7.09 6.18
N THR A 240 -0.17 7.27 6.87
CA THR A 240 -0.98 8.50 6.78
C THR A 240 -0.26 9.69 7.43
N ALA A 241 0.41 9.48 8.57
CA ALA A 241 1.22 10.53 9.21
C ALA A 241 2.43 10.93 8.35
N HIS A 242 3.08 9.95 7.70
CA HIS A 242 4.15 10.17 6.73
C HIS A 242 3.64 10.99 5.54
N LEU A 243 2.45 10.67 5.00
CA LEU A 243 1.85 11.44 3.92
C LEU A 243 1.69 12.92 4.31
N GLY A 244 1.17 13.20 5.50
CA GLY A 244 1.05 14.59 6.00
C GLY A 244 2.39 15.31 6.11
N THR A 245 3.41 14.63 6.62
CA THR A 245 4.77 15.18 6.73
C THR A 245 5.39 15.49 5.37
N LEU A 246 5.31 14.54 4.43
CA LEU A 246 5.84 14.70 3.08
C LEU A 246 5.09 15.78 2.31
N ALA A 247 3.77 15.85 2.45
CA ALA A 247 2.93 16.89 1.86
C ALA A 247 3.36 18.30 2.32
N GLY A 248 3.61 18.47 3.62
CA GLY A 248 4.11 19.74 4.17
C GLY A 248 5.48 20.14 3.59
N ALA A 249 6.41 19.18 3.51
CA ALA A 249 7.73 19.43 2.97
C ALA A 249 7.71 19.73 1.46
N LEU A 250 6.90 19.01 0.66
CA LEU A 250 6.72 19.29 -0.78
C LEU A 250 6.11 20.67 -1.01
N HIS A 251 5.10 21.03 -0.23
CA HIS A 251 4.46 22.33 -0.33
C HIS A 251 5.46 23.47 -0.04
N ALA A 252 6.22 23.36 1.05
CA ALA A 252 7.26 24.35 1.40
C ALA A 252 8.47 24.35 0.44
N ALA A 253 8.71 23.25 -0.27
CA ALA A 253 9.69 23.16 -1.36
C ALA A 253 9.13 23.62 -2.72
N ASN A 254 7.81 23.88 -2.81
CA ASN A 254 7.08 24.12 -4.06
C ASN A 254 7.36 23.04 -5.13
N GLN A 255 7.48 21.78 -4.69
CA GLN A 255 7.67 20.64 -5.57
C GLN A 255 6.34 19.94 -5.82
N ARG A 256 6.15 19.45 -7.05
CA ARG A 256 4.98 18.68 -7.45
C ARG A 256 5.42 17.32 -7.95
N ILE A 257 4.58 16.32 -7.72
CA ILE A 257 4.80 14.95 -8.16
C ILE A 257 3.68 14.55 -9.12
N LYS A 258 3.94 13.52 -9.93
CA LYS A 258 2.98 12.96 -10.88
C LYS A 258 2.34 11.68 -10.36
N ARG A 259 3.03 10.96 -9.47
CA ARG A 259 2.64 9.60 -9.06
C ARG A 259 2.73 9.46 -7.54
N LEU A 260 1.69 8.95 -6.93
CA LEU A 260 1.61 8.73 -5.49
C LEU A 260 1.15 7.30 -5.22
N HIS A 261 1.92 6.57 -4.43
CA HIS A 261 1.53 5.27 -3.88
C HIS A 261 1.60 5.34 -2.37
N VAL A 262 0.47 5.07 -1.70
CA VAL A 262 0.39 4.93 -0.24
C VAL A 262 -0.13 3.54 0.09
N SER A 263 0.72 2.74 0.74
CA SER A 263 0.32 1.45 1.28
C SER A 263 -0.23 1.59 2.71
N GLU A 264 -1.09 0.66 3.12
CA GLU A 264 -1.76 0.67 4.43
C GLU A 264 -2.35 2.05 4.79
N PHE A 265 -2.98 2.69 3.80
CA PHE A 265 -3.57 4.00 3.93
C PHE A 265 -4.79 3.97 4.85
N PHE A 266 -4.81 4.89 5.81
CA PHE A 266 -5.92 5.04 6.75
C PHE A 266 -6.61 6.40 6.55
N ALA A 267 -7.80 6.37 5.97
CA ALA A 267 -8.51 7.56 5.53
C ALA A 267 -8.96 8.47 6.68
N GLU A 268 -9.29 7.92 7.84
CA GLU A 268 -9.84 8.65 9.00
C GLU A 268 -8.82 9.59 9.66
N GLU A 269 -7.53 9.28 9.57
CA GLU A 269 -6.45 10.14 10.06
C GLU A 269 -6.03 11.22 9.05
N LEU A 270 -6.59 11.20 7.83
CA LEU A 270 -6.22 12.18 6.83
C LEU A 270 -6.90 13.53 7.11
N HIS A 271 -6.10 14.58 7.18
CA HIS A 271 -6.58 15.95 7.36
C HIS A 271 -6.60 16.72 6.04
N ASP A 272 -7.65 17.51 5.84
CA ASP A 272 -7.73 18.47 4.76
C ASP A 272 -6.94 19.74 5.12
N SER A 273 -5.80 19.94 4.45
CA SER A 273 -4.89 21.05 4.68
C SER A 273 -4.36 21.55 3.34
N ILE A 274 -3.82 22.78 3.31
CA ILE A 274 -3.19 23.33 2.10
C ILE A 274 -2.07 22.41 1.59
N ALA A 275 -1.30 21.81 2.50
CA ALA A 275 -0.22 20.89 2.16
C ALA A 275 -0.74 19.58 1.56
N THR A 276 -1.77 18.95 2.16
CA THR A 276 -2.37 17.71 1.63
C THR A 276 -3.11 17.96 0.32
N ARG A 277 -3.74 19.12 0.11
CA ARG A 277 -4.26 19.50 -1.22
C ARG A 277 -3.15 19.71 -2.25
N HIS A 278 -2.02 20.30 -1.84
CA HIS A 278 -0.88 20.54 -2.71
C HIS A 278 -0.29 19.24 -3.28
N ILE A 279 -0.11 18.20 -2.45
CA ILE A 279 0.43 16.92 -2.96
C ILE A 279 -0.52 16.23 -3.95
N PHE A 280 -1.84 16.44 -3.84
CA PHE A 280 -2.82 15.92 -4.80
C PHE A 280 -2.88 16.72 -6.12
N THR A 281 -2.35 17.93 -6.13
CA THR A 281 -2.42 18.82 -7.31
C THR A 281 -1.45 18.36 -8.40
N GLY A 282 -1.98 18.01 -9.57
CA GLY A 282 -1.17 17.62 -10.73
C GLY A 282 -0.78 16.14 -10.78
N LEU A 283 -1.27 15.33 -9.84
CA LEU A 283 -1.12 13.88 -9.88
C LEU A 283 -1.79 13.31 -11.14
N GLN A 284 -1.14 12.32 -11.73
CA GLN A 284 -1.59 11.55 -12.89
C GLN A 284 -1.90 10.11 -12.49
N GLU A 285 -1.21 9.58 -11.48
CA GLU A 285 -1.35 8.21 -11.02
C GLU A 285 -1.48 8.19 -9.49
N ILE A 286 -2.53 7.54 -8.98
CA ILE A 286 -2.77 7.37 -7.55
C ILE A 286 -2.98 5.89 -7.27
N ARG A 287 -2.19 5.34 -6.34
CA ARG A 287 -2.41 4.03 -5.75
C ARG A 287 -2.61 4.13 -4.25
N LEU A 288 -3.74 3.64 -3.76
CA LEU A 288 -4.06 3.55 -2.35
C LEU A 288 -4.32 2.07 -2.01
N ASP A 289 -3.48 1.50 -1.15
CA ASP A 289 -3.76 0.19 -0.53
C ASP A 289 -4.34 0.47 0.86
N VAL A 290 -5.58 0.10 1.12
CA VAL A 290 -6.40 0.54 2.24
C VAL A 290 -6.82 -0.67 3.07
N LEU A 291 -6.31 -0.83 4.29
CA LEU A 291 -6.64 -2.00 5.12
C LEU A 291 -8.07 -1.93 5.70
N HIS A 292 -8.50 -0.73 6.12
CA HIS A 292 -9.81 -0.49 6.73
C HIS A 292 -10.70 0.31 5.77
N ILE A 293 -11.69 -0.38 5.22
CA ILE A 293 -12.60 0.14 4.18
C ILE A 293 -14.01 0.47 4.71
N GLU A 294 -14.19 0.46 6.04
CA GLU A 294 -15.47 0.72 6.70
C GLU A 294 -16.04 2.11 6.39
N PHE A 295 -15.19 3.10 6.09
CA PHE A 295 -15.64 4.44 5.67
C PHE A 295 -16.34 4.45 4.29
N LEU A 296 -16.24 3.35 3.51
CA LEU A 296 -16.94 3.21 2.23
C LEU A 296 -18.31 2.54 2.33
N LEU A 297 -18.76 2.14 3.53
CA LEU A 297 -20.06 1.48 3.70
C LEU A 297 -21.20 2.35 3.19
N ASP A 298 -22.14 1.74 2.46
CA ASP A 298 -23.27 2.44 1.84
C ASP A 298 -24.10 3.25 2.85
N GLU A 299 -24.29 2.73 4.05
CA GLU A 299 -25.02 3.40 5.14
C GLU A 299 -24.19 4.47 5.86
N GLY A 300 -22.87 4.49 5.65
CA GLY A 300 -21.94 5.40 6.29
C GLY A 300 -21.99 6.83 5.71
N PRO A 301 -21.49 7.83 6.47
CA PRO A 301 -21.34 9.19 5.94
C PRO A 301 -20.29 9.24 4.82
N ARG A 302 -20.33 10.29 3.98
CA ARG A 302 -19.28 10.54 2.98
C ARG A 302 -17.97 10.95 3.64
N HIS A 303 -16.85 10.57 3.03
CA HIS A 303 -15.53 10.95 3.53
C HIS A 303 -15.08 12.27 2.91
N GLN A 304 -15.58 13.39 3.46
CA GLN A 304 -15.43 14.73 2.87
C GLN A 304 -13.98 15.10 2.55
N VAL A 305 -13.02 14.73 3.41
CA VAL A 305 -11.60 15.02 3.18
C VAL A 305 -11.11 14.38 1.88
N LEU A 306 -11.45 13.12 1.62
CA LEU A 306 -11.05 12.45 0.37
C LEU A 306 -11.74 13.08 -0.84
N VAL A 307 -13.02 13.45 -0.72
CA VAL A 307 -13.75 14.16 -1.80
C VAL A 307 -13.01 15.45 -2.19
N GLU A 308 -12.63 16.29 -1.23
CA GLU A 308 -11.93 17.55 -1.48
C GLU A 308 -10.52 17.33 -2.09
N LEU A 309 -9.82 16.30 -1.64
CA LEU A 309 -8.51 15.94 -2.21
C LEU A 309 -8.63 15.40 -3.64
N PHE A 310 -9.65 14.61 -3.94
CA PHE A 310 -9.88 14.11 -5.30
C PHE A 310 -10.36 15.19 -6.27
N LYS A 311 -11.03 16.25 -5.80
CA LYS A 311 -11.28 17.45 -6.61
C LYS A 311 -9.98 18.11 -7.07
N CYS A 312 -8.93 18.09 -6.25
CA CYS A 312 -7.63 18.68 -6.59
C CYS A 312 -6.92 17.96 -7.75
N VAL A 313 -7.22 16.67 -7.98
CA VAL A 313 -6.62 15.85 -9.04
C VAL A 313 -7.56 15.65 -10.24
N GLN A 314 -8.78 16.19 -10.18
CA GLN A 314 -9.85 15.87 -11.13
C GLN A 314 -9.46 16.04 -12.60
N GLN A 315 -8.69 17.09 -12.93
CA GLN A 315 -8.29 17.42 -14.29
C GLN A 315 -7.09 16.61 -14.82
N THR A 316 -6.31 15.99 -13.92
CA THR A 316 -5.02 15.39 -14.28
C THR A 316 -4.95 13.89 -14.06
N LEU A 317 -5.83 13.32 -13.23
CA LEU A 317 -5.83 11.89 -12.92
C LEU A 317 -6.04 11.06 -14.19
N ARG A 318 -5.14 10.11 -14.43
CA ARG A 318 -5.15 9.16 -15.53
C ARG A 318 -5.35 7.73 -15.07
N LYS A 319 -4.71 7.35 -13.96
CA LYS A 319 -4.78 5.98 -13.46
C LYS A 319 -5.04 5.96 -11.96
N LEU A 320 -5.97 5.10 -11.57
CA LEU A 320 -6.37 4.90 -10.18
C LEU A 320 -6.25 3.42 -9.82
N TRP A 321 -5.54 3.14 -8.74
CA TRP A 321 -5.53 1.84 -8.08
C TRP A 321 -6.08 2.01 -6.67
N PHE A 322 -7.17 1.31 -6.39
CA PHE A 322 -7.76 1.27 -5.06
C PHE A 322 -7.86 -0.19 -4.62
N ILE A 323 -7.03 -0.56 -3.65
CA ILE A 323 -6.90 -1.93 -3.17
C ILE A 323 -7.36 -1.94 -1.72
N GLY A 324 -8.59 -2.39 -1.49
CA GLY A 324 -9.16 -2.55 -0.16
C GLY A 324 -8.80 -3.89 0.47
N GLY A 325 -8.64 -3.89 1.79
CA GLY A 325 -8.44 -5.10 2.59
C GLY A 325 -7.16 -5.88 2.29
N GLY A 326 -7.13 -7.11 2.82
CA GLY A 326 -6.11 -8.09 2.49
C GLY A 326 -6.38 -8.79 1.15
N LYS A 327 -5.86 -10.01 0.97
CA LYS A 327 -6.14 -10.83 -0.23
C LYS A 327 -7.64 -11.12 -0.43
N TRP A 328 -8.45 -11.00 0.62
CA TRP A 328 -9.88 -11.29 0.57
C TRP A 328 -10.66 -10.09 1.10
N PRO A 329 -11.81 -9.75 0.49
CA PRO A 329 -12.68 -8.73 1.03
C PRO A 329 -13.20 -9.19 2.40
N SER A 330 -12.92 -8.42 3.45
CA SER A 330 -13.55 -8.64 4.75
C SER A 330 -15.05 -8.35 4.64
N LEU A 331 -15.89 -9.24 5.18
CA LEU A 331 -17.32 -8.94 5.28
C LEU A 331 -17.54 -7.74 6.19
N PRO A 332 -18.23 -6.69 5.72
CA PRO A 332 -18.77 -5.72 6.65
C PRO A 332 -19.91 -6.37 7.42
N ALA A 333 -20.15 -5.89 8.64
CA ALA A 333 -21.26 -6.37 9.46
C ALA A 333 -22.63 -6.19 8.78
N ARG A 334 -22.78 -5.15 7.93
CA ARG A 334 -23.93 -4.89 7.05
C ARG A 334 -23.52 -4.05 5.82
N GLY A 335 -24.21 -4.23 4.71
CA GLY A 335 -24.13 -3.36 3.51
C GLY A 335 -23.00 -3.68 2.52
N GLY A 336 -23.02 -3.02 1.36
CA GLY A 336 -21.89 -2.99 0.42
C GLY A 336 -21.04 -1.73 0.61
N HIS A 337 -19.93 -1.66 -0.12
CA HIS A 337 -19.13 -0.44 -0.25
C HIS A 337 -19.53 0.33 -1.51
N SER A 338 -19.49 1.66 -1.42
CA SER A 338 -19.68 2.57 -2.55
C SER A 338 -18.50 3.53 -2.68
N LEU A 339 -17.89 3.53 -3.87
CA LEU A 339 -16.84 4.47 -4.23
C LEU A 339 -17.35 5.93 -4.25
N LEU A 340 -18.66 6.13 -4.37
CA LEU A 340 -19.27 7.47 -4.35
C LEU A 340 -19.07 8.16 -2.98
N LYS A 341 -18.73 7.42 -1.91
CA LYS A 341 -18.36 8.01 -0.61
C LYS A 341 -17.10 8.88 -0.66
N MET A 342 -16.21 8.66 -1.64
CA MET A 342 -15.02 9.48 -1.88
C MET A 342 -15.01 10.17 -3.26
N PHE A 343 -15.89 9.76 -4.17
CA PHE A 343 -15.99 10.31 -5.52
C PHE A 343 -17.34 10.94 -5.83
N SER A 344 -18.08 11.49 -4.86
CA SER A 344 -19.28 12.30 -5.13
C SER A 344 -19.24 13.64 -4.41
N ASP A 345 -19.63 14.70 -5.12
CA ASP A 345 -19.67 16.06 -4.56
C ASP A 345 -21.01 16.34 -3.85
N GLN A 346 -22.09 15.70 -4.31
CA GLN A 346 -23.45 16.04 -3.89
C GLN A 346 -24.17 14.91 -3.12
N PRO A 347 -25.20 15.24 -2.32
CA PRO A 347 -26.02 14.26 -1.57
C PRO A 347 -26.79 13.29 -2.47
N ASP A 348 -27.02 13.67 -3.72
CA ASP A 348 -27.62 12.83 -4.76
C ASP A 348 -26.63 11.77 -5.31
N GLU A 349 -25.41 11.72 -4.76
CA GLU A 349 -24.32 10.86 -5.19
C GLU A 349 -23.92 11.07 -6.66
N THR A 350 -24.03 12.30 -7.18
CA THR A 350 -23.48 12.65 -8.49
C THR A 350 -21.95 12.45 -8.49
N PRO A 351 -21.40 11.57 -9.37
CA PRO A 351 -19.99 11.25 -9.35
C PRO A 351 -19.10 12.43 -9.78
N LEU A 352 -17.91 12.54 -9.20
CA LEU A 352 -16.81 13.33 -9.73
C LEU A 352 -16.42 12.78 -11.11
N VAL A 353 -16.22 13.69 -12.06
CA VAL A 353 -15.84 13.37 -13.44
C VAL A 353 -14.35 13.65 -13.61
N PHE A 354 -13.57 12.62 -13.92
CA PHE A 354 -12.14 12.69 -14.20
C PHE A 354 -11.91 12.62 -15.72
N PRO A 355 -11.73 13.76 -16.42
CA PRO A 355 -11.79 13.79 -17.89
C PRO A 355 -10.66 13.04 -18.58
N GLN A 356 -9.57 12.74 -17.87
CA GLN A 356 -8.38 12.06 -18.40
C GLN A 356 -8.21 10.64 -17.86
N LEU A 357 -9.14 10.15 -17.02
CA LEU A 357 -9.04 8.84 -16.38
C LEU A 357 -9.19 7.74 -17.44
N GLU A 358 -8.11 7.01 -17.66
CA GLU A 358 -7.97 5.95 -18.68
C GLU A 358 -8.02 4.55 -18.05
N PHE A 359 -7.63 4.43 -16.78
CA PHE A 359 -7.49 3.14 -16.09
C PHE A 359 -8.00 3.20 -14.64
N VAL A 360 -8.77 2.19 -14.24
CA VAL A 360 -9.16 1.96 -12.84
C VAL A 360 -8.95 0.50 -12.47
N GLN A 361 -8.22 0.26 -11.37
CA GLN A 361 -8.15 -1.03 -10.71
C GLN A 361 -8.83 -0.97 -9.33
N LEU A 362 -9.74 -1.91 -9.09
CA LEU A 362 -10.41 -2.11 -7.82
C LEU A 362 -10.09 -3.51 -7.32
N SER A 363 -9.69 -3.63 -6.05
CA SER A 363 -9.42 -4.95 -5.47
C SER A 363 -9.86 -5.07 -4.02
N GLY A 364 -10.29 -6.27 -3.60
CA GLY A 364 -10.60 -6.60 -2.21
C GLY A 364 -11.78 -5.83 -1.62
N LEU A 365 -12.81 -5.58 -2.42
CA LEU A 365 -14.01 -4.83 -2.04
C LEU A 365 -15.28 -5.64 -2.24
N ILE A 366 -16.25 -5.41 -1.36
CA ILE A 366 -17.66 -5.73 -1.58
C ILE A 366 -18.34 -4.49 -2.17
N LEU A 367 -18.77 -4.51 -3.42
CA LEU A 367 -19.26 -3.33 -4.13
C LEU A 367 -20.76 -3.42 -4.43
N SER A 368 -21.46 -2.31 -4.22
CA SER A 368 -22.81 -2.14 -4.75
C SER A 368 -22.76 -1.82 -6.25
N THR A 369 -23.43 -2.64 -7.06
CA THR A 369 -23.38 -2.59 -8.53
C THR A 369 -23.90 -1.26 -9.10
N PRO A 370 -25.04 -0.69 -8.65
CA PRO A 370 -25.55 0.56 -9.23
C PRO A 370 -24.65 1.78 -8.98
N PRO A 371 -24.12 2.03 -7.76
CA PRO A 371 -23.14 3.09 -7.53
C PRO A 371 -21.86 2.94 -8.35
N LEU A 372 -21.35 1.71 -8.48
CA LEU A 372 -20.19 1.41 -9.32
C LEU A 372 -20.45 1.78 -10.79
N LEU A 373 -21.56 1.32 -11.37
CA LEU A 373 -21.92 1.67 -12.75
C LEU A 373 -22.11 3.17 -12.95
N ARG A 374 -22.70 3.87 -11.97
CA ARG A 374 -22.86 5.33 -12.02
C ARG A 374 -21.51 6.03 -12.09
N PHE A 375 -20.56 5.65 -11.23
CA PHE A 375 -19.20 6.17 -11.27
C PHE A 375 -18.53 5.89 -12.62
N LEU A 376 -18.55 4.65 -13.10
CA LEU A 376 -17.89 4.25 -14.35
C LEU A 376 -18.44 4.99 -15.56
N ARG A 377 -19.76 5.13 -15.68
CA ARG A 377 -20.43 5.83 -16.79
C ARG A 377 -20.14 7.33 -16.83
N ALA A 378 -19.82 7.93 -15.68
CA ALA A 378 -19.48 9.34 -15.61
C ALA A 378 -18.08 9.66 -16.19
N GLN A 379 -17.23 8.64 -16.44
CA GLN A 379 -15.85 8.84 -16.87
C GLN A 379 -15.72 8.78 -18.40
N PRO A 380 -15.44 9.90 -19.09
CA PRO A 380 -15.55 9.98 -20.54
C PRO A 380 -14.43 9.25 -21.31
N ARG A 381 -13.27 9.05 -20.69
CA ARG A 381 -12.08 8.46 -21.32
C ARG A 381 -11.64 7.14 -20.69
N LEU A 382 -12.49 6.54 -19.86
CA LEU A 382 -12.14 5.30 -19.17
C LEU A 382 -12.14 4.13 -20.17
N GLU A 383 -10.96 3.58 -20.44
CA GLU A 383 -10.75 2.54 -21.45
C GLU A 383 -10.51 1.16 -20.83
N HIS A 384 -9.88 1.12 -19.64
CA HIS A 384 -9.39 -0.10 -19.03
C HIS A 384 -9.84 -0.26 -17.57
N LEU A 385 -10.29 -1.47 -17.24
CA LEU A 385 -10.70 -1.85 -15.89
C LEU A 385 -9.96 -3.09 -15.40
N GLU A 386 -9.57 -3.11 -14.13
CA GLU A 386 -9.14 -4.35 -13.47
C GLU A 386 -9.94 -4.57 -12.18
N PHE A 387 -10.45 -5.78 -12.02
CA PHE A 387 -11.12 -6.23 -10.80
C PHE A 387 -10.33 -7.39 -10.21
N GLY A 388 -10.04 -7.35 -8.91
CA GLY A 388 -9.44 -8.48 -8.21
C GLY A 388 -10.11 -8.70 -6.87
N HIS A 389 -10.48 -9.93 -6.52
CA HIS A 389 -11.08 -10.18 -5.20
C HIS A 389 -12.30 -9.28 -4.91
N ILE A 390 -13.22 -9.15 -5.88
CA ILE A 390 -14.42 -8.30 -5.77
C ILE A 390 -15.68 -9.14 -5.56
N TYR A 391 -16.54 -8.72 -4.65
CA TYR A 391 -17.88 -9.29 -4.46
C TYR A 391 -18.95 -8.25 -4.80
N LEU A 392 -19.96 -8.60 -5.60
CA LEU A 392 -21.10 -7.73 -5.90
C LEU A 392 -22.27 -8.02 -4.96
N SER A 393 -22.63 -7.05 -4.10
CA SER A 393 -23.61 -7.25 -3.02
C SER A 393 -25.06 -6.92 -3.40
N THR A 394 -25.30 -6.32 -4.56
CA THR A 394 -26.65 -5.89 -4.95
C THR A 394 -27.49 -7.08 -5.44
N PRO A 395 -28.67 -7.34 -4.85
CA PRO A 395 -29.56 -8.41 -5.31
C PRO A 395 -30.02 -8.23 -6.77
N ASN A 396 -30.12 -9.35 -7.49
CA ASN A 396 -30.37 -9.46 -8.93
C ASN A 396 -29.45 -8.62 -9.83
N CYS A 397 -28.24 -8.29 -9.38
CA CYS A 397 -27.26 -7.43 -10.07
C CYS A 397 -25.83 -8.02 -9.99
N GLY A 398 -25.68 -9.26 -10.49
CA GLY A 398 -24.39 -9.95 -10.59
C GLY A 398 -23.45 -9.45 -11.69
N TRP A 399 -22.38 -10.22 -11.94
CA TRP A 399 -21.35 -9.88 -12.94
C TRP A 399 -21.88 -9.72 -14.37
N PRO A 400 -22.83 -10.55 -14.86
CA PRO A 400 -23.44 -10.32 -16.17
C PRO A 400 -24.07 -8.92 -16.28
N SER A 401 -24.82 -8.48 -15.26
CA SER A 401 -25.45 -7.16 -15.22
C SER A 401 -24.43 -6.02 -15.19
N LEU A 402 -23.33 -6.19 -14.44
CA LEU A 402 -22.23 -5.22 -14.45
C LEU A 402 -21.63 -5.08 -15.85
N VAL A 403 -21.31 -6.21 -16.50
CA VAL A 403 -20.65 -6.25 -17.81
C VAL A 403 -21.52 -5.65 -18.91
N GLU A 404 -22.82 -5.97 -18.93
CA GLU A 404 -23.79 -5.35 -19.84
C GLU A 404 -23.95 -3.84 -19.58
N GLY A 405 -23.78 -3.43 -18.32
CA GLY A 405 -23.90 -2.04 -17.90
C GLY A 405 -22.69 -1.15 -18.20
N LEU A 406 -21.54 -1.73 -18.59
CA LEU A 406 -20.28 -1.01 -18.81
C LEU A 406 -20.39 0.04 -19.95
N PRO A 407 -19.94 1.30 -19.74
CA PRO A 407 -20.00 2.33 -20.77
C PRO A 407 -19.22 1.95 -22.05
N ALA A 408 -19.61 2.57 -23.16
CA ALA A 408 -19.05 2.30 -24.49
C ALA A 408 -17.56 2.65 -24.64
N SER A 409 -17.05 3.52 -23.76
CA SER A 409 -15.64 3.92 -23.74
C SER A 409 -14.70 2.78 -23.32
N ILE A 410 -15.19 1.79 -22.57
CA ILE A 410 -14.37 0.69 -22.05
C ILE A 410 -14.07 -0.30 -23.18
N LYS A 411 -12.77 -0.43 -23.48
CA LYS A 411 -12.25 -1.31 -24.53
C LYS A 411 -11.83 -2.66 -23.98
N SER A 412 -11.33 -2.70 -22.74
CA SER A 412 -10.96 -3.95 -22.09
C SER A 412 -11.15 -3.92 -20.59
N TRP A 413 -11.34 -5.11 -20.03
CA TRP A 413 -11.32 -5.31 -18.59
C TRP A 413 -10.69 -6.65 -18.23
N LYS A 414 -10.23 -6.77 -17.00
CA LYS A 414 -9.46 -7.92 -16.54
C LYS A 414 -9.89 -8.34 -15.14
N VAL A 415 -9.80 -9.64 -14.91
CA VAL A 415 -10.03 -10.29 -13.63
C VAL A 415 -8.71 -10.83 -13.10
N CYS A 416 -8.33 -10.37 -11.91
CA CYS A 416 -7.11 -10.73 -11.18
C CYS A 416 -7.51 -11.38 -9.84
N GLY A 417 -7.89 -12.65 -9.88
CA GLY A 417 -8.35 -13.40 -8.70
C GLY A 417 -9.86 -13.63 -8.65
N PRO A 418 -10.37 -14.27 -7.58
CA PRO A 418 -11.77 -14.68 -7.49
C PRO A 418 -12.75 -13.51 -7.46
N LEU A 419 -13.94 -13.73 -8.03
CA LEU A 419 -15.06 -12.80 -8.00
C LEU A 419 -16.29 -13.48 -7.40
N GLY A 420 -17.21 -12.72 -6.83
CA GLY A 420 -18.47 -13.23 -6.28
C GLY A 420 -19.64 -12.29 -6.55
N HIS A 421 -20.86 -12.84 -6.50
CA HIS A 421 -22.12 -12.11 -6.47
C HIS A 421 -23.17 -12.98 -5.78
N GLU A 422 -24.18 -12.36 -5.16
CA GLU A 422 -25.44 -12.92 -4.60
C GLU A 422 -25.52 -14.37 -4.05
N PRO A 423 -26.25 -14.60 -2.93
CA PRO A 423 -26.60 -13.67 -1.85
C PRO A 423 -25.56 -13.70 -0.73
N ILE A 424 -25.35 -12.55 -0.08
CA ILE A 424 -24.86 -12.50 1.30
C ILE A 424 -26.12 -12.58 2.16
N GLU A 425 -26.40 -13.74 2.75
CA GLU A 425 -27.36 -13.79 3.86
C GLU A 425 -26.77 -13.00 5.02
N ALA A 426 -27.60 -12.21 5.74
CA ALA A 426 -27.13 -11.40 6.87
C ALA A 426 -26.46 -12.23 7.98
N ASP A 427 -26.78 -13.53 8.02
CA ASP A 427 -26.22 -14.55 8.92
C ASP A 427 -25.37 -15.61 8.17
N GLY A 428 -25.08 -15.37 6.88
CA GLY A 428 -24.40 -16.30 5.98
C GLY A 428 -22.88 -16.30 6.13
N PRO A 429 -22.19 -17.35 5.63
CA PRO A 429 -20.74 -17.48 5.76
C PRO A 429 -20.00 -16.34 5.05
N ALA A 430 -18.77 -16.07 5.49
CA ALA A 430 -17.89 -15.01 4.98
C ALA A 430 -17.87 -14.91 3.44
N ALA A 431 -17.94 -13.71 2.85
CA ALA A 431 -18.02 -13.49 1.39
C ALA A 431 -16.97 -14.27 0.58
N TYR A 432 -15.77 -14.48 1.14
CA TYR A 432 -14.74 -15.28 0.47
C TYR A 432 -15.19 -16.73 0.19
N ASN A 433 -16.08 -17.31 1.01
CA ASN A 433 -16.66 -18.65 0.79
C ASN A 433 -17.56 -18.70 -0.47
N TRP A 434 -18.02 -17.54 -0.94
CA TRP A 434 -18.89 -17.40 -2.10
C TRP A 434 -18.16 -16.87 -3.33
N MET A 435 -16.86 -16.55 -3.21
CA MET A 435 -16.06 -16.09 -4.33
C MET A 435 -15.43 -17.26 -5.07
N ARG A 436 -15.50 -17.22 -6.40
CA ARG A 436 -14.96 -18.27 -7.27
C ARG A 436 -14.16 -17.64 -8.40
N THR A 437 -13.26 -18.40 -9.01
CA THR A 437 -12.58 -17.95 -10.22
C THR A 437 -13.63 -17.77 -11.32
N TRP A 438 -13.82 -16.51 -11.75
CA TRP A 438 -14.83 -16.19 -12.75
C TRP A 438 -14.41 -16.70 -14.13
N MET A 439 -15.24 -17.54 -14.73
CA MET A 439 -14.91 -18.18 -16.00
C MET A 439 -15.54 -17.44 -17.19
N PRO A 440 -14.80 -17.29 -18.31
CA PRO A 440 -15.31 -16.75 -19.58
C PRO A 440 -16.68 -17.24 -20.05
N LYS A 441 -17.03 -18.49 -19.72
CA LYS A 441 -18.27 -19.16 -20.14
C LYS A 441 -19.53 -18.55 -19.53
N GLU A 442 -19.38 -17.68 -18.53
CA GLU A 442 -20.49 -16.98 -17.86
C GLU A 442 -21.00 -15.77 -18.66
N LEU A 443 -20.31 -15.36 -19.73
CA LEU A 443 -20.78 -14.31 -20.62
C LEU A 443 -21.72 -14.84 -21.70
N SER A 444 -22.81 -14.13 -21.94
CA SER A 444 -23.64 -14.36 -23.12
C SER A 444 -22.79 -14.22 -24.40
N PRO A 445 -22.97 -15.10 -25.40
CA PRO A 445 -22.37 -14.92 -26.73
C PRO A 445 -22.70 -13.57 -27.37
N THR A 446 -23.79 -12.92 -26.95
CA THR A 446 -24.23 -11.61 -27.43
C THR A 446 -23.71 -10.43 -26.60
N SER A 447 -22.88 -10.67 -25.59
CA SER A 447 -22.39 -9.63 -24.67
C SER A 447 -21.47 -8.59 -25.32
N GLY A 448 -20.98 -8.85 -26.55
CA GLY A 448 -20.04 -7.96 -27.23
C GLY A 448 -18.61 -8.03 -26.68
N TRP A 449 -18.30 -9.02 -25.85
CA TRP A 449 -16.99 -9.22 -25.25
C TRP A 449 -16.36 -10.53 -25.72
N ARG A 450 -15.07 -10.49 -26.04
CA ARG A 450 -14.23 -11.65 -26.30
C ARG A 450 -13.36 -11.90 -25.08
N ALA A 451 -13.44 -13.10 -24.54
CA ALA A 451 -12.66 -13.52 -23.40
C ALA A 451 -11.38 -14.27 -23.84
N GLY A 452 -10.29 -14.04 -23.11
CA GLY A 452 -9.06 -14.82 -23.16
C GLY A 452 -8.55 -15.11 -21.75
N SER A 453 -7.75 -16.16 -21.60
CA SER A 453 -7.15 -16.56 -20.32
C SER A 453 -5.63 -16.66 -20.47
N HIS A 454 -4.89 -16.08 -19.52
CA HIS A 454 -3.42 -16.19 -19.46
C HIS A 454 -2.96 -16.16 -18.00
N GLU A 455 -2.20 -17.17 -17.56
CA GLU A 455 -1.56 -17.22 -16.23
C GLU A 455 -2.48 -16.77 -15.08
N ASP A 456 -3.57 -17.52 -14.85
CA ASP A 456 -4.57 -17.29 -13.79
C ASP A 456 -5.31 -15.95 -13.84
N ARG A 457 -5.22 -15.25 -14.97
CA ARG A 457 -5.95 -14.01 -15.24
C ARG A 457 -6.88 -14.19 -16.43
N THR A 458 -8.06 -13.60 -16.31
CA THR A 458 -9.04 -13.58 -17.39
C THR A 458 -9.13 -12.17 -17.95
N TYR A 459 -8.97 -12.05 -19.26
CA TYR A 459 -8.97 -10.78 -19.99
C TYR A 459 -10.18 -10.75 -20.92
N PHE A 460 -10.79 -9.57 -21.03
CA PHE A 460 -11.95 -9.34 -21.86
C PHE A 460 -11.72 -8.13 -22.73
N GLU A 461 -11.87 -8.29 -24.04
CA GLU A 461 -11.75 -7.23 -25.02
C GLU A 461 -13.08 -7.04 -25.73
N ARG A 462 -13.45 -5.80 -26.00
CA ARG A 462 -14.69 -5.50 -26.71
C ARG A 462 -14.57 -5.93 -28.17
N ILE A 463 -15.58 -6.61 -28.68
CA ILE A 463 -15.69 -6.98 -30.09
C ILE A 463 -16.10 -5.70 -30.84
N GLY A 464 -15.20 -5.22 -31.71
CA GLY A 464 -15.39 -3.99 -32.50
C GLY A 464 -16.42 -4.10 -33.60
#